data_AF-A0A157ZMJ3-F1
#
_entry.id   AF-A0A157ZMJ3-F1
#
_cell.length_a   1.000
_cell.length_b   1.000
_cell.length_c   1.000
_cell.angle_alpha   90.00
_cell.angle_beta   90.00
_cell.angle_gamma   90.00
#
_symmetry.space_group_name_H-M   'P 1'
#
loop_
_entity.id
_entity.type
_entity.pdbx_description
1 polymer ?
#
loop_
_entity_poly.entity_id
_entity_poly.type
_entity_poly.pdbx_seq_one_letter_code
_entity_poly.pdbx_strand_id
1 'polypeptide(L)'
;MSARIAAWLLLASLAGAAVFGYAVHSKRIVLPERYDPFAPLDVRAPRGPLTRFKLWRTMRDAQRCDAALARSGLVFREMADSTGTGGCELKNVVRITQSEDTRFSAPFLATCPLALGMAYFEHQYLQAAALETYGEHVGSYACRNVNHQQDAALSQHASANAIDLTGFVLDDGRRITLARWDDASSLDAVFLRRVHEGACQSFDTTLGLNYNALHRTHFHVDMGPYRICR
;
A
#
# COMPACT_ATOMS: atom_id res chain seq x y z
N MET A 1 -33.42 -36.86 -9.50
CA MET A 1 -32.29 -37.20 -10.39
C MET A 1 -31.36 -36.00 -10.61
N SER A 2 -31.90 -34.82 -10.88
CA SER A 2 -31.15 -33.58 -11.15
C SER A 2 -30.23 -33.11 -10.00
N ALA A 3 -30.67 -33.22 -8.74
CA ALA A 3 -29.85 -32.81 -7.59
C ALA A 3 -28.59 -33.67 -7.40
N ARG A 4 -28.67 -34.97 -7.69
CA ARG A 4 -27.53 -35.89 -7.59
C ARG A 4 -26.52 -35.63 -8.72
N ILE A 5 -27.02 -35.37 -9.93
CA ILE A 5 -26.17 -35.00 -11.08
C ILE A 5 -25.47 -33.66 -10.80
N ALA A 6 -26.20 -32.66 -10.30
CA ALA A 6 -25.61 -31.36 -9.92
C ALA A 6 -24.54 -31.52 -8.83
N ALA A 7 -24.78 -32.36 -7.81
CA ALA A 7 -23.80 -32.64 -6.77
C ALA A 7 -22.52 -33.31 -7.32
N TRP A 8 -22.66 -34.29 -8.21
CA TRP A 8 -21.50 -34.93 -8.85
C TRP A 8 -20.71 -33.97 -9.76
N LEU A 9 -21.39 -33.11 -10.50
CA LEU A 9 -20.73 -32.08 -11.33
C LEU A 9 -19.96 -31.08 -10.47
N LEU A 10 -20.53 -30.66 -9.33
CA LEU A 10 -19.84 -29.79 -8.38
C LEU A 10 -18.62 -30.48 -7.74
N LEU A 11 -18.74 -31.75 -7.35
CA LEU A 11 -17.61 -32.50 -6.79
C LEU A 11 -16.49 -32.68 -7.82
N ALA A 12 -16.84 -33.02 -9.07
CA ALA A 12 -15.87 -33.15 -10.15
C ALA A 12 -15.17 -31.82 -10.46
N SER A 13 -15.89 -30.70 -10.44
CA SER A 13 -15.30 -29.37 -10.67
C SER A 13 -14.37 -28.95 -9.54
N LEU A 14 -14.74 -29.19 -8.28
CA LEU A 14 -13.88 -28.93 -7.13
C LEU A 14 -12.62 -29.80 -7.14
N ALA A 15 -12.76 -31.09 -7.47
CA ALA A 15 -11.62 -32.00 -7.61
C ALA A 15 -10.69 -31.54 -8.75
N GLY A 16 -11.24 -31.17 -9.91
CA GLY A 16 -10.48 -30.60 -11.02
C GLY A 16 -9.74 -29.33 -10.64
N ALA A 17 -10.40 -28.40 -9.93
CA ALA A 17 -9.78 -27.16 -9.43
C ALA A 17 -8.66 -27.45 -8.43
N ALA A 18 -8.82 -28.43 -7.55
CA ALA A 18 -7.78 -28.84 -6.60
C ALA A 18 -6.56 -29.46 -7.31
N VAL A 19 -6.78 -30.34 -8.29
CA VAL A 19 -5.71 -30.94 -9.10
C VAL A 19 -4.96 -29.86 -9.89
N PHE A 20 -5.69 -28.93 -10.51
CA PHE A 20 -5.10 -27.80 -11.21
C PHE A 20 -4.29 -26.92 -10.25
N GLY A 21 -4.86 -26.56 -9.10
CA GLY A 21 -4.18 -25.79 -8.05
C GLY A 21 -2.90 -26.47 -7.57
N TYR A 22 -2.92 -27.79 -7.35
CA TYR A 22 -1.74 -28.58 -7.01
C TYR A 22 -0.71 -28.59 -8.14
N ALA A 23 -1.13 -28.72 -9.39
CA ALA A 23 -0.23 -28.68 -10.55
C ALA A 23 0.46 -27.31 -10.69
N VAL A 24 -0.25 -26.20 -10.42
CA VAL A 24 0.33 -24.84 -10.39
C VAL A 24 1.28 -24.70 -9.20
N HIS A 25 0.87 -25.12 -8.00
CA HIS A 25 1.69 -25.06 -6.80
C HIS A 25 3.00 -25.84 -6.92
N SER A 26 2.93 -27.05 -7.48
CA SER A 26 4.07 -27.93 -7.75
C SER A 26 4.87 -27.56 -9.01
N LYS A 27 4.54 -26.43 -9.65
CA LYS A 27 5.21 -25.91 -10.86
C LYS A 27 5.18 -26.83 -12.08
N ARG A 28 4.25 -27.80 -12.11
CA ARG A 28 3.95 -28.61 -13.31
C ARG A 28 3.21 -27.79 -14.37
N ILE A 29 2.42 -26.82 -13.93
CA ILE A 29 1.80 -25.79 -14.78
C ILE A 29 2.38 -24.44 -14.35
N VAL A 30 2.99 -23.72 -15.30
CA VAL A 30 3.53 -22.38 -15.06
C VAL A 30 2.52 -21.37 -15.58
N LEU A 31 1.96 -20.57 -14.67
CA LEU A 31 1.10 -19.44 -15.01
C LEU A 31 1.91 -18.14 -15.00
N PRO A 32 1.53 -17.13 -15.81
CA PRO A 32 2.00 -15.77 -15.60
C PRO A 32 1.76 -15.33 -14.15
N GLU A 33 2.69 -14.59 -13.56
CA GLU A 33 2.69 -14.21 -12.14
C GLU A 33 1.33 -13.64 -11.70
N ARG A 34 0.74 -12.73 -12.49
CA ARG A 34 -0.57 -12.10 -12.21
C ARG A 34 -1.75 -13.07 -12.04
N TYR A 35 -1.61 -14.31 -12.51
CA TYR A 35 -2.61 -15.38 -12.38
C TYR A 35 -2.18 -16.54 -11.47
N ASP A 36 -0.94 -16.57 -10.97
CA ASP A 36 -0.47 -17.57 -10.01
C ASP A 36 -0.79 -17.11 -8.56
N PRO A 37 -1.72 -17.77 -7.84
CA PRO A 37 -2.06 -17.40 -6.46
C PRO A 37 -0.96 -17.75 -5.45
N PHE A 38 -0.03 -18.63 -5.81
CA PHE A 38 1.06 -19.07 -4.96
C PHE A 38 2.33 -18.25 -5.13
N ALA A 39 2.50 -17.61 -6.30
CA ALA A 39 3.62 -16.71 -6.56
C ALA A 39 3.77 -15.66 -5.45
N PRO A 40 5.01 -15.36 -5.02
CA PRO A 40 5.28 -14.26 -4.09
C PRO A 40 4.72 -12.94 -4.62
N LEU A 41 4.35 -12.02 -3.73
CA LEU A 41 4.02 -10.66 -4.14
C LEU A 41 5.26 -9.99 -4.76
N ASP A 42 5.05 -9.30 -5.87
CA ASP A 42 5.95 -8.32 -6.45
C ASP A 42 5.15 -7.02 -6.61
N VAL A 43 5.57 -5.98 -5.88
CA VAL A 43 4.88 -4.68 -5.87
C VAL A 43 5.11 -3.88 -7.16
N ARG A 44 6.06 -4.31 -8.00
CA ARG A 44 6.39 -3.72 -9.30
C ARG A 44 5.64 -4.39 -10.43
N ALA A 45 5.20 -5.63 -10.23
CA ALA A 45 4.47 -6.38 -11.24
C ALA A 45 3.14 -5.70 -11.59
N PRO A 46 2.70 -5.74 -12.87
CA PRO A 46 1.42 -5.18 -13.27
C PRO A 46 0.26 -5.76 -12.47
N ARG A 47 -0.69 -4.89 -12.07
CA ARG A 47 -1.90 -5.29 -11.36
C ARG A 47 -2.68 -6.36 -12.12
N GLY A 48 -3.23 -7.32 -11.36
CA GLY A 48 -4.03 -8.42 -11.87
C GLY A 48 -5.14 -8.82 -10.90
N PRO A 49 -5.96 -9.82 -11.27
CA PRO A 49 -7.13 -10.23 -10.48
C PRO A 49 -6.76 -10.75 -9.09
N LEU A 50 -5.53 -11.24 -8.90
CA LEU A 50 -5.05 -11.78 -7.63
C LEU A 50 -4.24 -10.78 -6.79
N THR A 51 -3.97 -9.57 -7.28
CA THR A 51 -3.08 -8.60 -6.60
C THR A 51 -3.56 -8.27 -5.19
N ARG A 52 -4.85 -7.99 -5.00
CA ARG A 52 -5.42 -7.72 -3.67
C ARG A 52 -5.28 -8.90 -2.70
N PHE A 53 -5.49 -10.13 -3.20
CA PHE A 53 -5.29 -11.34 -2.40
C PHE A 53 -3.83 -11.52 -2.00
N LYS A 54 -2.90 -11.29 -2.94
CA LYS A 54 -1.46 -11.39 -2.67
C LYS A 54 -0.99 -10.34 -1.68
N LEU A 55 -1.44 -9.09 -1.79
CA LEU A 55 -1.18 -8.03 -0.81
C LEU A 55 -1.69 -8.44 0.57
N TRP A 56 -2.97 -8.81 0.68
CA TRP A 56 -3.59 -9.25 1.93
C TRP A 56 -2.83 -10.40 2.60
N ARG A 57 -2.46 -11.43 1.82
CA ARG A 57 -1.71 -12.61 2.30
C ARG A 57 -0.30 -12.24 2.75
N THR A 58 0.37 -11.38 2.00
CA THR A 58 1.76 -10.99 2.27
C THR A 58 1.86 -10.08 3.49
N MET A 59 0.97 -9.10 3.61
CA MET A 59 0.96 -8.15 4.74
C MET A 59 0.55 -8.79 6.08
N ARG A 60 -0.01 -10.01 6.07
CA ARG A 60 -0.42 -10.74 7.29
C ARG A 60 0.56 -11.83 7.73
N ASP A 61 1.70 -11.94 7.05
CA ASP A 61 2.73 -12.94 7.31
C ASP A 61 4.09 -12.23 7.28
N ALA A 62 4.74 -12.14 8.44
CA ALA A 62 5.98 -11.37 8.59
C ALA A 62 7.06 -11.82 7.59
N GLN A 63 7.30 -13.13 7.47
CA GLN A 63 8.33 -13.67 6.58
C GLN A 63 8.03 -13.36 5.11
N ARG A 64 6.77 -13.45 4.68
CA ARG A 64 6.37 -13.06 3.32
C ARG A 64 6.54 -11.57 3.10
N CYS A 65 6.17 -10.78 4.10
CA CYS A 65 6.29 -9.33 4.06
C CYS A 65 7.74 -8.92 3.86
N ASP A 66 8.65 -9.43 4.69
CA ASP A 66 10.08 -9.13 4.64
C ASP A 66 10.68 -9.54 3.28
N ALA A 67 10.31 -10.73 2.77
CA ALA A 67 10.74 -11.22 1.46
C ALA A 67 10.20 -10.40 0.28
N ALA A 68 9.02 -9.81 0.40
CA ALA A 68 8.49 -8.88 -0.60
C ALA A 68 9.15 -7.50 -0.47
N LEU A 69 9.39 -7.04 0.75
CA LEU A 69 9.97 -5.74 1.05
C LEU A 69 11.41 -5.65 0.51
N ALA A 70 12.20 -6.72 0.66
CA ALA A 70 13.55 -6.83 0.10
C ALA A 70 13.61 -6.67 -1.43
N ARG A 71 12.48 -6.85 -2.13
CA ARG A 71 12.38 -6.73 -3.60
C ARG A 71 11.54 -5.52 -4.04
N SER A 72 11.15 -4.66 -3.11
CA SER A 72 10.20 -3.57 -3.35
C SER A 72 10.79 -2.34 -4.06
N GLY A 73 12.12 -2.18 -4.06
CA GLY A 73 12.79 -0.95 -4.51
C GLY A 73 12.96 0.10 -3.41
N LEU A 74 12.44 -0.13 -2.20
CA LEU A 74 12.67 0.74 -1.05
C LEU A 74 14.11 0.63 -0.53
N VAL A 75 14.69 1.76 -0.16
CA VAL A 75 15.92 1.83 0.63
C VAL A 75 15.55 2.01 2.09
N PHE A 76 15.79 0.96 2.86
CA PHE A 76 15.41 0.89 4.26
C PHE A 76 16.48 0.22 5.13
N ARG A 77 16.30 0.35 6.44
CA ARG A 77 17.06 -0.38 7.47
C ARG A 77 16.09 -1.00 8.46
N GLU A 78 16.33 -2.25 8.82
CA GLU A 78 15.59 -2.88 9.92
C GLU A 78 15.86 -2.17 11.25
N MET A 79 14.84 -2.12 12.09
CA MET A 79 14.90 -1.55 13.43
C MET A 79 14.60 -2.64 14.44
N ALA A 80 15.25 -2.59 15.60
CA ALA A 80 14.93 -3.50 16.69
C ALA A 80 13.50 -3.24 17.20
N ASP A 81 12.79 -4.32 17.52
CA ASP A 81 11.50 -4.24 18.21
C ASP A 81 11.66 -3.51 19.55
N SER A 82 10.69 -2.67 19.89
CA SER A 82 10.73 -1.88 21.13
C SER A 82 9.34 -1.53 21.61
N THR A 83 9.20 -1.38 22.92
CA THR A 83 7.96 -0.88 23.54
C THR A 83 8.28 0.41 24.27
N GLY A 84 7.73 1.53 23.77
CA GLY A 84 7.84 2.83 24.39
C GLY A 84 6.85 3.03 25.54
N THR A 85 7.04 4.12 26.29
CA THR A 85 6.06 4.62 27.27
C THR A 85 4.69 4.82 26.63
N GLY A 86 3.62 4.44 27.34
CA GLY A 86 2.24 4.56 26.85
C GLY A 86 1.77 3.41 25.96
N GLY A 87 2.54 2.33 25.83
CA GLY A 87 2.14 1.14 25.06
C GLY A 87 2.42 1.24 23.55
N CYS A 88 3.21 2.23 23.12
CA CYS A 88 3.67 2.35 21.73
C CYS A 88 4.65 1.21 21.40
N GLU A 89 4.13 0.13 20.83
CA GLU A 89 4.93 -1.01 20.38
C GLU A 89 5.34 -0.83 18.92
N LEU A 90 6.66 -0.89 18.68
CA LEU A 90 7.25 -1.00 17.34
C LEU A 90 7.66 -2.46 17.14
N LYS A 91 7.02 -3.12 16.18
CA LYS A 91 7.25 -4.53 15.87
C LYS A 91 7.40 -4.74 14.36
N ASN A 92 8.45 -5.43 13.94
CA ASN A 92 8.80 -5.60 12.52
C ASN A 92 8.72 -4.27 11.75
N VAL A 93 9.46 -3.28 12.27
CA VAL A 93 9.49 -1.92 11.75
C VAL A 93 10.80 -1.70 11.00
N VAL A 94 10.69 -1.01 9.87
CA VAL A 94 11.82 -0.55 9.08
C VAL A 94 11.89 0.98 9.09
N ARG A 95 13.09 1.52 8.98
CA ARG A 95 13.34 2.93 8.71
C ARG A 95 13.57 3.12 7.22
N ILE A 96 12.69 3.85 6.56
CA ILE A 96 12.71 4.07 5.11
C ILE A 96 13.26 5.46 4.81
N THR A 97 14.00 5.60 3.72
CA THR A 97 14.62 6.88 3.31
C THR A 97 14.28 7.32 1.88
N GLN A 98 14.11 6.37 0.97
CA GLN A 98 13.76 6.62 -0.43
C GLN A 98 13.15 5.36 -1.04
N SER A 99 12.51 5.52 -2.19
CA SER A 99 12.05 4.44 -3.07
C SER A 99 12.65 4.70 -4.44
N GLU A 100 13.50 3.80 -4.95
CA GLU A 100 14.19 3.95 -6.24
C GLU A 100 14.62 5.40 -6.55
N ASP A 101 13.87 6.08 -7.42
CA ASP A 101 14.14 7.44 -7.90
C ASP A 101 13.38 8.54 -7.11
N THR A 102 12.48 8.18 -6.21
CA THR A 102 11.70 9.08 -5.35
C THR A 102 12.27 9.19 -3.93
N ARG A 103 12.63 10.41 -3.51
CA ARG A 103 13.12 10.69 -2.15
C ARG A 103 11.98 11.06 -1.20
N PHE A 104 12.00 10.54 0.03
CA PHE A 104 11.10 11.06 1.07
C PHE A 104 11.71 12.30 1.72
N SER A 105 10.87 13.29 2.07
CA SER A 105 11.36 14.54 2.69
C SER A 105 12.11 14.33 4.00
N ALA A 106 11.84 13.24 4.69
CA ALA A 106 12.54 12.80 5.88
C ALA A 106 12.45 11.27 6.00
N PRO A 107 13.44 10.61 6.63
CA PRO A 107 13.32 9.20 6.98
C PRO A 107 12.16 8.98 7.96
N PHE A 108 11.37 7.93 7.73
CA PHE A 108 10.25 7.57 8.60
C PHE A 108 10.32 6.10 9.02
N LEU A 109 9.61 5.77 10.10
CA LEU A 109 9.43 4.40 10.55
C LEU A 109 8.13 3.87 9.97
N ALA A 110 8.16 2.61 9.52
CA ALA A 110 6.98 1.93 9.01
C ALA A 110 7.02 0.46 9.42
N THR A 111 5.88 -0.09 9.84
CA THR A 111 5.69 -1.53 9.85
C THR A 111 5.94 -2.09 8.44
N CYS A 112 6.33 -3.36 8.32
CA CYS A 112 6.49 -3.96 7.00
C CYS A 112 5.23 -3.83 6.09
N PRO A 113 3.99 -4.03 6.58
CA PRO A 113 2.79 -3.76 5.80
C PRO A 113 2.69 -2.34 5.27
N LEU A 114 2.93 -1.32 6.12
CA LEU A 114 2.89 0.07 5.68
C LEU A 114 3.97 0.34 4.62
N ALA A 115 5.18 -0.18 4.83
CA ALA A 115 6.28 -0.07 3.88
C ALA A 115 5.93 -0.66 2.50
N LEU A 116 5.38 -1.88 2.47
CA LEU A 116 4.92 -2.50 1.23
C LEU A 116 3.77 -1.72 0.58
N GLY A 117 2.87 -1.16 1.38
CA GLY A 117 1.82 -0.28 0.89
C GLY A 117 2.36 0.96 0.19
N MET A 118 3.36 1.61 0.78
CA MET A 118 4.04 2.76 0.17
C MET A 118 4.71 2.39 -1.15
N ALA A 119 5.47 1.28 -1.18
CA ALA A 119 6.10 0.82 -2.42
C ALA A 119 5.07 0.50 -3.51
N TYR A 120 4.02 -0.24 -3.16
CA TYR A 120 2.95 -0.58 -4.10
C TYR A 120 2.20 0.67 -4.61
N PHE A 121 1.89 1.60 -3.71
CA PHE A 121 1.27 2.88 -4.05
C PHE A 121 2.13 3.68 -5.05
N GLU A 122 3.43 3.76 -4.80
CA GLU A 122 4.35 4.50 -5.65
C GLU A 122 4.45 3.90 -7.05
N HIS A 123 4.74 2.59 -7.12
CA HIS A 123 4.92 1.87 -8.39
C HIS A 123 3.66 1.81 -9.23
N GLN A 124 2.49 1.60 -8.60
CA GLN A 124 1.26 1.29 -9.33
C GLN A 124 0.35 2.50 -9.56
N TYR A 125 0.54 3.59 -8.81
CA TYR A 125 -0.38 4.73 -8.84
C TYR A 125 0.31 6.10 -8.88
N LEU A 126 1.23 6.39 -7.95
CA LEU A 126 1.77 7.75 -7.81
C LEU A 126 2.49 8.22 -9.07
N GLN A 127 3.41 7.41 -9.58
CA GLN A 127 4.22 7.79 -10.74
C GLN A 127 3.39 7.88 -12.02
N ALA A 128 2.45 6.94 -12.21
CA ALA A 128 1.52 7.00 -13.34
C ALA A 128 0.64 8.25 -13.27
N ALA A 129 0.11 8.60 -12.09
CA ALA A 129 -0.70 9.80 -11.91
C ALA A 129 0.10 11.08 -12.24
N ALA A 130 1.37 11.16 -11.88
CA ALA A 130 2.23 12.29 -12.20
C ALA A 130 2.51 12.39 -13.70
N LEU A 131 2.92 11.28 -14.32
CA LEU A 131 3.19 11.20 -15.76
C LEU A 131 1.96 11.56 -16.60
N GLU A 132 0.79 11.01 -16.25
CA GLU A 132 -0.45 11.27 -16.98
C GLU A 132 -1.00 12.69 -16.80
N THR A 133 -0.59 13.40 -15.75
CA THR A 133 -1.10 14.74 -15.45
C THR A 133 -0.13 15.84 -15.88
N TYR A 134 1.17 15.60 -15.74
CA TYR A 134 2.22 16.59 -15.98
C TYR A 134 3.26 16.19 -17.03
N GLY A 135 3.32 14.91 -17.40
CA GLY A 135 4.42 14.38 -18.22
C GLY A 135 5.73 14.22 -17.44
N GLU A 136 5.67 14.27 -16.11
CA GLU A 136 6.84 14.25 -15.20
C GLU A 136 6.63 13.26 -14.05
N HIS A 137 7.73 12.80 -13.46
CA HIS A 137 7.70 11.93 -12.28
C HIS A 137 7.64 12.74 -10.97
N VAL A 138 7.24 12.06 -9.90
CA VAL A 138 7.45 12.57 -8.54
C VAL A 138 8.85 12.18 -8.09
N GLY A 139 9.74 13.16 -7.99
CA GLY A 139 11.09 12.98 -7.45
C GLY A 139 11.14 13.01 -5.92
N SER A 140 10.15 13.60 -5.25
CA SER A 140 10.03 13.54 -3.79
C SER A 140 8.61 13.82 -3.28
N TYR A 141 8.27 13.39 -2.07
CA TYR A 141 7.07 13.86 -1.38
C TYR A 141 7.28 14.02 0.13
N ALA A 142 6.42 14.85 0.73
CA ALA A 142 6.56 15.33 2.10
C ALA A 142 5.80 14.46 3.10
N CYS A 143 6.53 13.66 3.87
CA CYS A 143 6.00 12.76 4.89
C CYS A 143 6.10 13.34 6.31
N ARG A 144 5.11 13.06 7.16
CA ARG A 144 5.15 13.40 8.58
C ARG A 144 4.61 12.25 9.44
N ASN A 145 5.29 11.97 10.56
CA ASN A 145 4.77 11.10 11.62
C ASN A 145 3.89 11.91 12.59
N VAL A 146 2.83 11.30 13.11
CA VAL A 146 2.01 11.89 14.17
C VAL A 146 2.18 11.10 15.46
N ASN A 147 3.00 11.61 16.38
CA ASN A 147 3.14 11.01 17.70
C ASN A 147 2.07 11.58 18.65
N HIS A 148 1.50 10.71 19.50
CA HIS A 148 0.16 10.74 20.11
C HIS A 148 -0.29 11.87 21.07
N GLN A 149 -1.62 11.86 21.32
CA GLN A 149 -2.37 12.42 22.47
C GLN A 149 -2.59 11.33 23.55
N GLN A 150 -2.73 11.72 24.83
CA GLN A 150 -2.64 10.80 25.99
C GLN A 150 -3.91 9.98 26.35
N ASP A 151 -5.10 10.31 25.85
CA ASP A 151 -6.38 9.78 26.41
C ASP A 151 -7.35 9.13 25.39
N ALA A 152 -6.84 8.56 24.30
CA ALA A 152 -7.63 7.81 23.31
C ALA A 152 -6.98 6.46 22.95
N ALA A 153 -7.72 5.57 22.28
CA ALA A 153 -7.16 4.34 21.73
C ALA A 153 -5.90 4.67 20.89
N LEU A 154 -4.84 3.86 21.03
CA LEU A 154 -3.60 4.05 20.29
C LEU A 154 -3.89 4.00 18.78
N SER A 155 -3.72 5.14 18.11
CA SER A 155 -3.74 5.31 16.66
C SER A 155 -2.65 4.47 15.99
N GLN A 156 -2.85 4.23 14.71
CA GLN A 156 -1.90 3.51 13.86
C GLN A 156 -0.54 4.20 13.75
N HIS A 157 -0.44 5.52 13.98
CA HIS A 157 0.86 6.20 14.04
C HIS A 157 1.71 5.75 15.25
N ALA A 158 1.09 5.33 16.37
CA ALA A 158 1.81 4.89 17.58
C ALA A 158 2.76 3.72 17.32
N SER A 159 2.33 2.82 16.43
CA SER A 159 3.00 1.58 16.08
C SER A 159 3.74 1.67 14.74
N ALA A 160 3.93 2.90 14.22
CA ALA A 160 4.47 3.14 12.89
C ALA A 160 3.68 2.44 11.76
N ASN A 161 2.38 2.22 11.96
CA ASN A 161 1.48 1.59 11.00
C ASN A 161 0.65 2.63 10.20
N ALA A 162 0.99 3.91 10.31
CA ALA A 162 0.42 5.00 9.53
C ALA A 162 1.47 6.06 9.15
N ILE A 163 1.15 6.86 8.13
CA ILE A 163 1.94 8.02 7.69
C ILE A 163 1.04 9.11 7.11
N ASP A 164 1.44 10.37 7.27
CA ASP A 164 0.75 11.50 6.63
C ASP A 164 1.54 11.99 5.41
N LEU A 165 0.88 12.07 4.25
CA LEU A 165 1.40 12.62 3.01
C LEU A 165 0.91 14.05 2.82
N THR A 166 1.81 15.03 2.95
CA THR A 166 1.47 16.47 3.01
C THR A 166 1.63 17.21 1.67
N GLY A 167 2.29 16.60 0.69
CA GLY A 167 2.49 17.17 -0.63
C GLY A 167 3.55 16.43 -1.43
N PHE A 168 3.65 16.74 -2.72
CA PHE A 168 4.48 16.06 -3.71
C PHE A 168 5.37 17.07 -4.42
N VAL A 169 6.51 16.63 -4.91
CA VAL A 169 7.51 17.43 -5.62
C VAL A 169 7.83 16.70 -6.92
N LEU A 170 7.52 17.33 -8.04
CA LEU A 170 7.88 16.83 -9.36
C LEU A 170 9.39 16.97 -9.61
N ASP A 171 9.90 16.29 -10.64
CA ASP A 171 11.31 16.37 -11.03
C ASP A 171 11.74 17.80 -11.44
N ASP A 172 10.83 18.62 -11.96
CA ASP A 172 11.08 20.04 -12.27
C ASP A 172 11.19 20.93 -11.01
N GLY A 173 10.95 20.36 -9.82
CA GLY A 173 10.96 21.05 -8.52
C GLY A 173 9.61 21.64 -8.11
N ARG A 174 8.55 21.51 -8.93
CA ARG A 174 7.21 21.99 -8.61
C ARG A 174 6.65 21.25 -7.42
N ARG A 175 6.20 22.03 -6.43
CA ARG A 175 5.57 21.52 -5.22
C ARG A 175 4.04 21.57 -5.34
N ILE A 176 3.41 20.42 -5.17
CA ILE A 176 1.96 20.24 -5.16
C ILE A 176 1.52 19.94 -3.73
N THR A 177 0.61 20.75 -3.19
CA THR A 177 0.07 20.55 -1.83
C THR A 177 -1.44 20.43 -1.87
N LEU A 178 -2.00 19.85 -0.81
CA LEU A 178 -3.44 19.61 -0.70
C LEU A 178 -4.28 20.90 -0.71
N ALA A 179 -3.67 22.06 -0.48
CA ALA A 179 -4.35 23.37 -0.60
C ALA A 179 -4.94 23.62 -2.01
N ARG A 180 -4.50 22.88 -3.04
CA ARG A 180 -5.00 22.98 -4.42
C ARG A 180 -6.17 22.04 -4.73
N TRP A 181 -6.58 21.22 -3.78
CA TRP A 181 -7.59 20.17 -3.98
C TRP A 181 -8.93 20.68 -4.52
N ASP A 182 -9.43 21.82 -4.02
CA ASP A 182 -10.76 22.36 -4.37
C ASP A 182 -10.79 23.09 -5.72
N ASP A 183 -9.62 23.40 -6.31
CA ASP A 183 -9.56 23.97 -7.65
C ASP A 183 -9.72 22.85 -8.69
N ALA A 184 -10.96 22.40 -8.86
CA ALA A 184 -11.29 21.22 -9.68
C ALA A 184 -10.76 21.30 -11.12
N SER A 185 -10.56 22.52 -11.64
CA SER A 185 -10.03 22.79 -12.98
C SER A 185 -8.50 22.72 -13.09
N SER A 186 -7.79 22.75 -11.96
CA SER A 186 -6.33 22.66 -11.94
C SER A 186 -5.82 21.24 -12.17
N LEU A 187 -4.66 21.14 -12.82
CA LEU A 187 -3.90 19.89 -12.91
C LEU A 187 -3.57 19.34 -11.52
N ASP A 188 -3.28 20.20 -10.55
CA ASP A 188 -3.02 19.82 -9.16
C ASP A 188 -4.18 19.09 -8.52
N ALA A 189 -5.41 19.57 -8.69
CA ALA A 189 -6.57 18.87 -8.17
C ALA A 189 -6.83 17.54 -8.90
N VAL A 190 -6.59 17.47 -10.21
CA VAL A 190 -6.67 16.22 -10.98
C VAL A 190 -5.66 15.20 -10.46
N PHE A 191 -4.41 15.60 -10.30
CA PHE A 191 -3.33 14.78 -9.75
C PHE A 191 -3.66 14.31 -8.34
N LEU A 192 -4.05 15.22 -7.44
CA LEU A 192 -4.36 14.88 -6.04
C LEU A 192 -5.53 13.90 -5.92
N ARG A 193 -6.56 14.01 -6.76
CA ARG A 193 -7.67 13.03 -6.81
C ARG A 193 -7.19 11.65 -7.23
N ARG A 194 -6.33 11.56 -8.25
CA ARG A 194 -5.73 10.28 -8.71
C ARG A 194 -4.83 9.66 -7.64
N VAL A 195 -4.03 10.49 -6.97
CA VAL A 195 -3.20 10.10 -5.82
C VAL A 195 -4.07 9.55 -4.69
N HIS A 196 -5.15 10.24 -4.32
CA HIS A 196 -6.08 9.77 -3.29
C HIS A 196 -6.75 8.44 -3.66
N GLU A 197 -7.20 8.29 -4.91
CA GLU A 197 -7.75 7.02 -5.41
C GLU A 197 -6.72 5.89 -5.31
N GLY A 198 -5.48 6.13 -5.75
CA GLY A 198 -4.39 5.17 -5.66
C GLY A 198 -4.04 4.78 -4.23
N ALA A 199 -4.06 5.75 -3.31
CA ALA A 199 -3.89 5.50 -1.88
C ALA A 199 -4.99 4.57 -1.35
N CYS A 200 -6.26 4.82 -1.69
CA CYS A 200 -7.38 3.95 -1.30
C CYS A 200 -7.28 2.51 -1.84
N GLN A 201 -6.50 2.28 -2.90
CA GLN A 201 -6.24 0.94 -3.43
C GLN A 201 -5.05 0.25 -2.76
N SER A 202 -4.20 1.01 -2.09
CA SER A 202 -2.91 0.57 -1.56
C SER A 202 -2.92 0.39 -0.05
N PHE A 203 -3.68 1.23 0.66
CA PHE A 203 -3.81 1.25 2.11
C PHE A 203 -5.20 0.79 2.54
N ASP A 204 -5.34 0.34 3.79
CA ASP A 204 -6.64 -0.03 4.32
C ASP A 204 -7.45 1.23 4.71
N THR A 205 -6.80 2.23 5.30
CA THR A 205 -7.39 3.55 5.53
C THR A 205 -6.71 4.61 4.68
N THR A 206 -7.49 5.49 4.07
CA THR A 206 -7.04 6.74 3.44
C THR A 206 -8.03 7.84 3.79
N LEU A 207 -7.56 8.88 4.48
CA LEU A 207 -8.35 10.04 4.88
C LEU A 207 -7.72 11.30 4.29
N GLY A 208 -8.47 12.01 3.46
CA GLY A 208 -8.09 13.28 2.88
C GLY A 208 -8.89 14.46 3.43
N LEU A 209 -8.84 15.58 2.70
CA LEU A 209 -9.39 16.85 3.15
C LEU A 209 -10.88 16.83 3.44
N ASN A 210 -11.61 15.98 2.73
CA ASN A 210 -13.06 15.85 2.83
C ASN A 210 -13.50 15.05 4.05
N TYR A 211 -12.58 14.40 4.78
CA TYR A 211 -12.93 13.60 5.94
C TYR A 211 -13.28 14.44 7.17
N ASN A 212 -12.35 15.29 7.63
CA ASN A 212 -12.58 16.24 8.72
C ASN A 212 -11.51 17.35 8.75
N ALA A 213 -11.65 18.31 9.69
CA ALA A 213 -10.75 19.46 9.82
C ALA A 213 -9.27 19.08 10.04
N LEU A 214 -8.98 17.96 10.71
CA LEU A 214 -7.61 17.52 10.99
C LEU A 214 -6.88 17.04 9.72
N HIS A 215 -7.62 16.57 8.72
CA HIS A 215 -7.06 15.97 7.49
C HIS A 215 -7.05 16.93 6.29
N ARG A 216 -7.34 18.22 6.50
CA ARG A 216 -7.40 19.24 5.43
C ARG A 216 -6.08 19.54 4.72
N THR A 217 -4.96 19.07 5.26
CA THR A 217 -3.63 19.44 4.76
C THR A 217 -2.76 18.24 4.40
N HIS A 218 -3.26 17.01 4.59
CA HIS A 218 -2.50 15.79 4.33
C HIS A 218 -3.44 14.62 4.01
N PHE A 219 -2.94 13.64 3.28
CA PHE A 219 -3.56 12.31 3.24
C PHE A 219 -3.00 11.49 4.39
N HIS A 220 -3.86 11.10 5.32
CA HIS A 220 -3.53 10.09 6.30
C HIS A 220 -3.74 8.71 5.69
N VAL A 221 -2.73 7.85 5.74
CA VAL A 221 -2.84 6.47 5.28
C VAL A 221 -2.35 5.48 6.33
N ASP A 222 -3.06 4.37 6.49
CA ASP A 222 -2.71 3.33 7.46
C ASP A 222 -3.09 1.90 7.00
N MET A 223 -2.47 0.91 7.67
CA MET A 223 -2.76 -0.52 7.49
C MET A 223 -3.55 -1.09 8.68
N GLY A 224 -4.47 -0.30 9.21
CA GLY A 224 -5.34 -0.68 10.31
C GLY A 224 -6.36 -1.76 9.91
N PRO A 225 -7.15 -2.26 10.88
CA PRO A 225 -8.08 -3.36 10.65
C PRO A 225 -9.33 -2.97 9.86
N TYR A 226 -9.56 -1.67 9.64
CA TYR A 226 -10.74 -1.14 8.98
C TYR A 226 -10.40 -0.66 7.59
N ARG A 227 -11.35 -0.82 6.65
CA ARG A 227 -11.23 -0.25 5.31
C ARG A 227 -12.03 1.04 5.18
N ILE A 228 -11.34 2.17 5.02
CA ILE A 228 -11.96 3.49 4.90
C ILE A 228 -11.26 4.27 3.78
N CYS A 229 -12.03 4.87 2.87
CA CYS A 229 -11.52 5.77 1.84
C CYS A 229 -12.41 7.01 1.82
N ARG A 230 -11.87 8.15 2.28
CA ARG A 230 -12.61 9.41 2.47
C ARG A 230 -11.79 10.64 2.11
#